data_AF-A0A4R6ERS1-F1
#
_entry.id   AF-A0A4R6ERS1-F1
#
_cell.length_a   1.000
_cell.length_b   1.000
_cell.length_c   1.000
_cell.angle_alpha   90.00
_cell.angle_beta   90.00
_cell.angle_gamma   90.00
#
_symmetry.space_group_name_H-M   'P 1'
#
loop_
_entity.id
_entity.type
_entity.pdbx_description
1 polymer ?
#
loop_
_entity_poly.entity_id
_entity_poly.type
_entity_poly.pdbx_seq_one_letter_code
_entity_poly.pdbx_strand_id
1 'polypeptide(L)'
;MESRRSKSAQTAWRRGCNAHRVLACAAVFALSACAQPWESFQPGEAQSAVIARLGQPQEIYDLPDGSKRLMWPTQPMGETTTAADINAAGKVISVRQVLQPTEFYRVEPGKWMKQDVLVNFGRPEEVVYFPMMKREVWSYRYLEDGVWYLLFNFYFDNAGVLRSTQKSPDPLHEQNDNNRPL
;
A
#
# COMPACT_ATOMS: atom_id res chain seq x y z
N MET A 1 -68.76 3.10 62.25
CA MET A 1 -68.52 1.69 61.90
C MET A 1 -68.38 1.58 60.40
N GLU A 2 -67.55 0.63 59.96
CA GLU A 2 -66.89 0.54 58.66
C GLU A 2 -67.69 0.90 57.40
N SER A 3 -66.98 1.47 56.43
CA SER A 3 -66.87 0.80 55.13
C SER A 3 -65.77 1.46 54.27
N ARG A 4 -64.60 0.81 54.21
CA ARG A 4 -63.67 0.97 53.08
C ARG A 4 -64.31 0.34 51.84
N ARG A 5 -64.20 1.00 50.68
CA ARG A 5 -63.89 0.29 49.43
C ARG A 5 -63.28 1.21 48.37
N SER A 6 -62.14 0.72 47.89
CA SER A 6 -61.28 1.20 46.81
C SER A 6 -61.92 0.98 45.42
N LYS A 7 -61.52 1.81 44.43
CA LYS A 7 -61.13 1.46 43.04
C LYS A 7 -60.95 2.77 42.23
N SER A 8 -59.74 3.24 41.93
CA SER A 8 -58.78 2.82 40.88
C SER A 8 -59.20 3.23 39.45
N ALA A 9 -58.40 4.12 38.84
CA ALA A 9 -58.22 4.46 37.41
C ALA A 9 -58.06 5.98 37.28
N GLN A 10 -57.20 6.60 36.48
CA GLN A 10 -56.22 6.19 35.50
C GLN A 10 -55.33 7.43 35.25
N THR A 11 -54.02 7.22 35.23
CA THR A 11 -53.08 7.73 34.22
C THR A 11 -53.36 9.12 33.62
N ALA A 12 -52.84 10.17 34.26
CA ALA A 12 -52.65 11.48 33.63
C ALA A 12 -51.18 11.64 33.24
N TRP A 13 -50.97 11.71 31.93
CA TRP A 13 -49.73 12.10 31.26
C TRP A 13 -48.98 13.25 31.96
N ARG A 14 -47.65 13.22 31.90
CA ARG A 14 -46.85 14.12 31.04
C ARG A 14 -45.35 14.02 31.36
N ARG A 15 -44.56 14.23 30.30
CA ARG A 15 -43.13 14.60 30.25
C ARG A 15 -42.12 13.46 30.17
N GLY A 16 -42.18 12.71 29.07
CA GLY A 16 -41.02 12.00 28.53
C GLY A 16 -40.86 12.35 27.06
N CYS A 17 -40.01 13.32 26.73
CA CYS A 17 -39.39 13.49 25.41
C CYS A 17 -38.47 14.71 25.45
N ASN A 18 -37.17 14.48 25.21
CA ASN A 18 -36.21 15.36 24.51
C ASN A 18 -34.78 15.23 25.07
N ALA A 19 -34.26 14.01 25.21
CA ALA A 19 -32.83 13.77 25.42
C ALA A 19 -32.25 12.65 24.53
N HIS A 20 -33.01 12.17 23.53
CA HIS A 20 -32.57 11.05 22.68
C HIS A 20 -32.39 11.40 21.19
N ARG A 21 -32.50 12.69 20.80
CA ARG A 21 -32.42 13.12 19.39
C ARG A 21 -31.14 13.87 19.01
N VAL A 22 -30.08 13.81 19.82
CA VAL A 22 -28.80 14.47 19.50
C VAL A 22 -27.65 13.48 19.26
N LEU A 23 -27.81 12.19 19.61
CA LEU A 23 -26.72 11.21 19.48
C LEU A 23 -26.77 10.32 18.23
N ALA A 24 -27.53 10.69 17.20
CA ALA A 24 -27.68 9.88 15.98
C ALA A 24 -26.89 10.40 14.76
N CYS A 25 -26.29 11.59 14.83
CA CYS A 25 -25.58 12.18 13.68
C CYS A 25 -24.04 12.01 13.73
N ALA A 26 -23.47 11.47 14.81
CA ALA A 26 -22.02 11.33 14.95
C ALA A 26 -21.45 10.00 14.41
N ALA A 27 -22.30 9.07 13.97
CA ALA A 27 -21.87 7.72 13.57
C ALA A 27 -21.46 7.59 12.08
N VAL A 28 -21.63 8.62 11.25
CA VAL A 28 -21.42 8.52 9.79
C VAL A 28 -19.98 8.87 9.35
N PHE A 29 -19.16 9.47 10.22
CA PHE A 29 -17.79 9.90 9.84
C PHE A 29 -16.66 8.90 10.17
N ALA A 30 -16.96 7.73 10.74
CA ALA A 30 -15.93 6.80 11.23
C ALA A 30 -15.49 5.70 10.22
N LEU A 31 -15.72 5.91 8.91
CA LEU A 31 -15.42 4.90 7.86
C LEU A 31 -14.55 5.44 6.72
N SER A 32 -13.74 6.49 6.95
CA SER A 32 -12.57 6.73 6.09
C SER A 32 -11.47 5.71 6.43
N ALA A 33 -11.80 4.42 6.28
CA ALA A 33 -10.87 3.32 6.41
C ALA A 33 -9.96 3.34 5.18
N CYS A 34 -8.68 3.68 5.39
CA CYS A 34 -7.52 3.51 4.51
C CYS A 34 -7.82 3.22 3.02
N ALA A 35 -8.40 4.17 2.29
CA ALA A 35 -8.51 4.05 0.85
C ALA A 35 -7.14 4.36 0.25
N GLN A 36 -6.43 3.34 -0.26
CA GLN A 36 -5.14 3.58 -0.90
C GLN A 36 -5.36 4.30 -2.23
N PRO A 37 -4.52 5.26 -2.62
CA PRO A 37 -4.74 6.08 -3.81
C PRO A 37 -4.79 5.24 -5.11
N TRP A 38 -4.20 4.05 -5.12
CA TRP A 38 -4.18 3.09 -6.24
C TRP A 38 -5.37 2.12 -6.31
N GLU A 39 -6.24 2.04 -5.32
CA GLU A 39 -7.31 1.01 -5.26
C GLU A 39 -8.59 1.38 -6.05
N SER A 40 -8.65 2.58 -6.62
CA SER A 40 -9.89 3.16 -7.16
C SER A 40 -9.95 3.29 -8.68
N PHE A 41 -9.11 2.56 -9.42
CA PHE A 41 -9.04 2.63 -10.88
C PHE A 41 -9.82 1.50 -11.55
N GLN A 42 -10.60 1.85 -12.58
CA GLN A 42 -11.29 0.85 -13.41
C GLN A 42 -10.45 0.53 -14.67
N PRO A 43 -10.30 -0.75 -15.03
CA PRO A 43 -9.76 -1.12 -16.33
C PRO A 43 -10.54 -0.45 -17.48
N GLY A 44 -9.83 0.04 -18.49
CA GLY A 44 -10.39 0.76 -19.64
C GLY A 44 -10.45 2.29 -19.49
N GLU A 45 -10.15 2.83 -18.31
CA GLU A 45 -9.96 4.27 -18.12
C GLU A 45 -8.83 4.82 -19.00
N ALA A 46 -8.88 6.11 -19.32
CA ALA A 46 -7.79 6.75 -20.06
C ALA A 46 -6.56 6.92 -19.14
N GLN A 47 -5.35 6.77 -19.70
CA GLN A 47 -4.10 7.06 -18.99
C GLN A 47 -4.11 8.44 -18.29
N SER A 48 -4.76 9.44 -18.90
CA SER A 48 -4.89 10.78 -18.34
C SER A 48 -5.64 10.81 -17.00
N ALA A 49 -6.56 9.87 -16.75
CA ALA A 49 -7.26 9.77 -15.47
C ALA A 49 -6.31 9.35 -14.34
N VAL A 50 -5.42 8.39 -14.61
CA VAL A 50 -4.38 7.96 -13.65
C VAL A 50 -3.42 9.11 -13.36
N ILE A 51 -2.93 9.78 -14.41
CA ILE A 51 -2.02 10.92 -14.27
C ILE A 51 -2.69 12.09 -13.54
N ALA A 52 -3.96 12.36 -13.78
CA ALA A 52 -4.69 13.41 -13.08
C ALA A 52 -4.80 13.15 -11.57
N ARG A 53 -4.82 11.88 -11.15
CA ARG A 53 -4.93 11.48 -9.74
C ARG A 53 -3.59 11.30 -9.04
N LEU A 54 -2.62 10.68 -9.71
CA LEU A 54 -1.31 10.34 -9.13
C LEU A 54 -0.20 11.35 -9.48
N GLY A 55 -0.45 12.27 -10.41
CA GLY A 55 0.55 13.17 -10.97
C GLY A 55 1.35 12.51 -12.10
N GLN A 56 2.41 13.18 -12.54
CA GLN A 56 3.29 12.65 -13.58
C GLN A 56 4.09 11.46 -13.05
N PRO A 57 4.18 10.34 -13.81
CA PRO A 57 5.02 9.22 -13.41
C PRO A 57 6.49 9.61 -13.42
N GLN A 58 7.27 9.05 -12.50
CA GLN A 58 8.71 9.28 -12.42
C GLN A 58 9.50 8.24 -13.21
N GLU A 59 8.89 7.09 -13.49
CA GLU A 59 9.48 6.02 -14.31
C GLU A 59 8.46 5.47 -15.30
N ILE A 60 8.93 5.15 -16.50
CA ILE A 60 8.13 4.57 -17.58
C ILE A 60 8.95 3.44 -18.19
N TYR A 61 8.34 2.27 -18.28
CA TYR A 61 8.94 1.07 -18.85
C TYR A 61 8.08 0.53 -19.99
N ASP A 62 8.72 0.06 -21.06
CA ASP A 62 8.05 -0.69 -22.11
C ASP A 62 7.92 -2.15 -21.71
N LEU A 63 6.72 -2.73 -21.91
CA LEU A 63 6.44 -4.13 -21.63
C LEU A 63 6.48 -4.97 -22.92
N PRO A 64 6.78 -6.28 -22.84
CA PRO A 64 6.95 -7.14 -24.03
C PRO A 64 5.70 -7.25 -24.92
N ASP A 65 4.51 -7.02 -24.36
CA ASP A 65 3.23 -7.05 -25.07
C ASP A 65 2.90 -5.73 -25.78
N GLY A 66 3.82 -4.75 -25.76
CA GLY A 66 3.64 -3.42 -26.33
C GLY A 66 2.87 -2.45 -25.43
N SER A 67 2.50 -2.88 -24.22
CA SER A 67 1.98 -1.97 -23.20
C SER A 67 3.11 -1.19 -22.53
N LYS A 68 2.75 -0.18 -21.74
CA LYS A 68 3.67 0.64 -20.95
C LYS A 68 3.33 0.52 -19.48
N ARG A 69 4.34 0.43 -18.63
CA ARG A 69 4.20 0.54 -17.18
C ARG A 69 4.65 1.91 -16.72
N LEU A 70 3.73 2.66 -16.13
CA LEU A 70 3.99 3.94 -15.47
C LEU A 70 4.19 3.69 -13.99
N MET A 71 5.19 4.31 -13.36
CA MET A 71 5.44 4.14 -11.93
C MET A 71 5.61 5.46 -11.18
N TRP A 72 5.15 5.44 -9.94
CA TRP A 72 5.26 6.51 -8.94
C TRP A 72 5.93 5.94 -7.68
N PRO A 73 7.27 5.80 -7.67
CA PRO A 73 8.00 5.42 -6.47
C PRO A 73 7.97 6.55 -5.43
N THR A 74 7.99 6.18 -4.15
CA THR A 74 8.06 7.11 -3.01
C THR A 74 9.45 7.17 -2.37
N GLN A 75 10.43 6.55 -3.01
CA GLN A 75 11.84 6.50 -2.64
C GLN A 75 12.50 7.90 -2.58
N PRO A 76 13.64 8.03 -1.86
CA PRO A 76 14.41 6.98 -1.19
C PRO A 76 13.92 6.58 0.20
N MET A 77 12.95 7.32 0.77
CA MET A 77 12.47 7.09 2.13
C MET A 77 11.10 6.39 2.19
N GLY A 78 10.40 6.27 1.07
CA GLY A 78 9.06 5.68 1.04
C GLY A 78 9.04 4.18 0.74
N GLU A 79 7.96 3.55 1.20
CA GLU A 79 7.75 2.10 1.22
C GLU A 79 6.87 1.59 0.06
N THR A 80 6.50 2.48 -0.85
CA THR A 80 5.54 2.17 -1.91
C THR A 80 6.00 2.62 -3.28
N THR A 81 5.66 1.80 -4.27
CA THR A 81 5.68 2.19 -5.68
C THR A 81 4.33 1.82 -6.25
N THR A 82 3.57 2.80 -6.71
CA THR A 82 2.37 2.52 -7.50
C THR A 82 2.78 2.30 -8.94
N ALA A 83 2.27 1.26 -9.59
CA ALA A 83 2.47 0.97 -10.99
C ALA A 83 1.13 0.87 -11.72
N ALA A 84 1.03 1.51 -12.88
CA ALA A 84 -0.11 1.42 -13.79
C ALA A 84 0.33 0.84 -15.13
N ASP A 85 -0.34 -0.23 -15.56
CA ASP A 85 -0.12 -0.83 -16.88
C ASP A 85 -1.10 -0.23 -17.87
N ILE A 86 -0.59 0.33 -18.96
CA ILE A 86 -1.34 1.06 -19.97
C ILE A 86 -1.14 0.35 -21.31
N ASN A 87 -2.24 -0.10 -21.92
CA ASN A 87 -2.17 -0.76 -23.22
C ASN A 87 -1.72 0.22 -24.34
N ALA A 88 -1.41 -0.34 -25.51
CA ALA A 88 -1.00 0.45 -26.68
C ALA A 88 -2.03 1.52 -27.13
N ALA A 89 -3.29 1.40 -26.73
CA ALA A 89 -4.35 2.39 -27.00
C ALA A 89 -4.46 3.48 -25.92
N GLY A 90 -3.55 3.54 -24.95
CA GLY A 90 -3.55 4.53 -23.88
C GLY A 90 -4.63 4.28 -22.81
N LYS A 91 -5.08 3.02 -22.65
CA LYS A 91 -6.08 2.61 -21.66
C LYS A 91 -5.45 1.82 -20.51
N VAL A 92 -5.95 2.06 -19.32
CA VAL A 92 -5.54 1.36 -18.09
C VAL A 92 -5.92 -0.12 -18.19
N ILE A 93 -4.95 -0.99 -17.97
CA ILE A 93 -5.14 -2.43 -17.78
C ILE A 93 -5.25 -2.72 -16.29
N SER A 94 -4.29 -2.23 -15.50
CA SER A 94 -4.24 -2.43 -14.05
C SER A 94 -3.52 -1.27 -13.35
N VAL A 95 -3.83 -1.04 -12.08
CA VAL A 95 -3.08 -0.15 -11.19
C VAL A 95 -2.90 -0.86 -9.84
N ARG A 96 -1.68 -0.92 -9.32
CA ARG A 96 -1.36 -1.64 -8.07
C ARG A 96 -0.09 -1.13 -7.39
N GLN A 97 0.05 -1.40 -6.10
CA GLN A 97 1.31 -1.23 -5.38
C GLN A 97 2.22 -2.43 -5.64
N VAL A 98 3.51 -2.19 -5.95
CA VAL A 98 4.44 -3.26 -6.36
C VAL A 98 5.49 -3.64 -5.32
N LEU A 99 5.72 -2.83 -4.29
CA LEU A 99 6.65 -3.14 -3.20
C LEU A 99 5.91 -3.89 -2.08
N GLN A 100 5.47 -5.12 -2.36
CA GLN A 100 4.72 -5.94 -1.41
C GLN A 100 4.98 -7.44 -1.61
N PRO A 101 4.77 -8.29 -0.59
CA PRO A 101 5.13 -9.70 -0.63
C PRO A 101 4.51 -10.47 -1.80
N THR A 102 3.25 -10.18 -2.12
CA THR A 102 2.52 -10.82 -3.22
C THR A 102 3.14 -10.56 -4.60
N GLU A 103 3.92 -9.50 -4.75
CA GLU A 103 4.66 -9.14 -5.97
C GLU A 103 6.10 -9.65 -5.88
N PHE A 104 6.78 -9.44 -4.75
CA PHE A 104 8.16 -9.89 -4.53
C PHE A 104 8.32 -11.41 -4.66
N TYR A 105 7.35 -12.20 -4.21
CA TYR A 105 7.46 -13.67 -4.25
C TYR A 105 7.23 -14.27 -5.64
N ARG A 106 6.91 -13.45 -6.65
CA ARG A 106 6.79 -13.90 -8.05
C ARG A 106 8.14 -13.93 -8.78
N VAL A 107 9.19 -13.36 -8.19
CA VAL A 107 10.51 -13.29 -8.82
C VAL A 107 11.10 -14.68 -9.02
N GLU A 108 11.86 -14.85 -10.11
CA GLU A 108 12.47 -16.14 -10.45
C GLU A 108 14.00 -16.04 -10.45
N PRO A 109 14.67 -16.39 -9.34
CA PRO A 109 16.12 -16.51 -9.30
C PRO A 109 16.65 -17.48 -10.37
N GLY A 110 17.77 -17.11 -10.98
CA GLY A 110 18.39 -17.84 -12.09
C GLY A 110 17.80 -17.53 -13.46
N LYS A 111 16.68 -16.80 -13.54
CA LYS A 111 16.04 -16.41 -14.80
C LYS A 111 15.92 -14.90 -14.94
N TRP A 112 15.43 -14.22 -13.91
CA TRP A 112 15.25 -12.77 -13.95
C TRP A 112 16.59 -12.05 -13.99
N MET A 113 16.64 -11.02 -14.82
CA MET A 113 17.72 -10.06 -14.94
C MET A 113 17.43 -8.81 -14.12
N LYS A 114 18.44 -7.96 -13.93
CA LYS A 114 18.26 -6.61 -13.38
C LYS A 114 17.11 -5.84 -14.04
N GLN A 115 16.99 -5.95 -15.36
CA GLN A 115 15.93 -5.28 -16.11
C GLN A 115 14.53 -5.74 -15.69
N ASP A 116 14.35 -7.04 -15.43
CA ASP A 116 13.06 -7.56 -14.97
C ASP A 116 12.69 -6.98 -13.60
N VAL A 117 13.67 -6.81 -12.72
CA VAL A 117 13.46 -6.18 -11.40
C VAL A 117 13.07 -4.70 -11.56
N LEU A 118 13.75 -3.94 -12.44
CA LEU A 118 13.38 -2.54 -12.73
C LEU A 118 11.95 -2.41 -13.29
N VAL A 119 11.60 -3.26 -14.27
CA VAL A 119 10.28 -3.23 -14.91
C VAL A 119 9.17 -3.66 -13.94
N ASN A 120 9.48 -4.43 -12.91
CA ASN A 120 8.47 -4.86 -11.93
C ASN A 120 8.36 -3.96 -10.71
N PHE A 121 9.47 -3.38 -10.23
CA PHE A 121 9.54 -2.69 -8.94
C PHE A 121 10.04 -1.24 -9.02
N GLY A 122 10.51 -0.80 -10.19
CA GLY A 122 11.17 0.50 -10.37
C GLY A 122 12.63 0.46 -9.93
N ARG A 123 13.28 1.63 -9.90
CA ARG A 123 14.65 1.73 -9.39
C ARG A 123 14.71 1.36 -7.90
N PRO A 124 15.82 0.78 -7.43
CA PRO A 124 16.03 0.57 -6.00
C PRO A 124 16.38 1.88 -5.31
N GLU A 125 16.18 1.92 -4.00
CA GLU A 125 16.64 3.04 -3.17
C GLU A 125 18.14 3.04 -2.95
N GLU A 126 18.75 1.84 -2.96
CA GLU A 126 20.15 1.64 -2.69
C GLU A 126 20.70 0.53 -3.59
N VAL A 127 21.92 0.76 -4.10
CA VAL A 127 22.69 -0.21 -4.88
C VAL A 127 24.06 -0.36 -4.23
N VAL A 128 24.38 -1.56 -3.75
CA VAL A 128 25.67 -1.87 -3.11
C VAL A 128 26.32 -3.08 -3.78
N TYR A 129 27.61 -2.98 -4.09
CA TYR A 129 28.38 -4.15 -4.53
C TYR A 129 29.17 -4.74 -3.36
N PHE A 130 29.03 -6.05 -3.14
CA PHE A 130 29.76 -6.81 -2.13
C PHE A 130 30.87 -7.65 -2.79
N PRO A 131 32.15 -7.24 -2.73
CA PRO A 131 33.23 -7.90 -3.47
C PRO A 131 33.48 -9.35 -3.05
N MET A 132 33.35 -9.66 -1.75
CA MET A 132 33.57 -11.01 -1.23
C MET A 132 32.53 -12.02 -1.76
N MET A 133 31.28 -11.57 -1.91
CA MET A 133 30.20 -12.40 -2.48
C MET A 133 30.16 -12.35 -4.01
N LYS A 134 30.83 -11.36 -4.62
CA LYS A 134 30.68 -11.01 -6.04
C LYS A 134 29.21 -10.81 -6.40
N ARG A 135 28.52 -9.99 -5.61
CA ARG A 135 27.10 -9.67 -5.77
C ARG A 135 26.88 -8.17 -5.76
N GLU A 136 26.07 -7.70 -6.69
CA GLU A 136 25.42 -6.40 -6.62
C GLU A 136 24.07 -6.58 -5.93
N VAL A 137 23.75 -5.74 -4.97
CA VAL A 137 22.55 -5.83 -4.15
C VAL A 137 21.73 -4.58 -4.35
N TRP A 138 20.47 -4.77 -4.69
CA TRP A 138 19.48 -3.71 -4.83
C TRP A 138 18.49 -3.83 -3.68
N SER A 139 18.32 -2.75 -2.93
CA SER A 139 17.45 -2.70 -1.75
C SER A 139 16.19 -1.90 -2.05
N TYR A 140 15.07 -2.33 -1.47
CA TYR A 140 13.77 -1.65 -1.52
C TYR A 140 13.16 -1.62 -0.13
N ARG A 141 12.89 -0.44 0.42
CA ARG A 141 12.03 -0.30 1.61
C ARG A 141 10.60 -0.68 1.28
N TYR A 142 9.98 -1.42 2.19
CA TYR A 142 8.55 -1.71 2.13
C TYR A 142 7.96 -1.95 3.52
N LEU A 143 6.65 -1.79 3.64
CA LEU A 143 5.90 -2.03 4.86
C LEU A 143 5.07 -3.32 4.69
N GLU A 144 5.43 -4.36 5.43
CA GLU A 144 4.71 -5.63 5.43
C GLU A 144 3.55 -5.61 6.43
N ASP A 145 2.37 -6.00 5.96
CA ASP A 145 1.13 -6.09 6.73
C ASP A 145 0.75 -4.79 7.49
N GLY A 146 1.27 -3.64 7.05
CA GLY A 146 1.04 -2.34 7.67
C GLY A 146 1.80 -2.11 8.98
N VAL A 147 2.69 -3.02 9.38
CA VAL A 147 3.33 -2.99 10.71
C VAL A 147 4.85 -3.15 10.65
N TRP A 148 5.38 -3.94 9.71
CA TRP A 148 6.79 -4.31 9.70
C TRP A 148 7.57 -3.54 8.62
N TYR A 149 8.42 -2.60 9.05
CA TYR A 149 9.34 -1.88 8.16
C TYR A 149 10.53 -2.78 7.82
N LEU A 150 10.64 -3.14 6.55
CA LEU A 150 11.61 -4.10 6.06
C LEU A 150 12.30 -3.58 4.79
N LEU A 151 13.48 -4.13 4.53
CA LEU A 151 14.14 -4.08 3.23
C LEU A 151 13.94 -5.40 2.50
N PHE A 152 13.60 -5.33 1.22
CA PHE A 152 13.67 -6.46 0.31
C PHE A 152 14.88 -6.30 -0.60
N ASN A 153 15.81 -7.25 -0.52
CA ASN A 153 17.12 -7.18 -1.17
C ASN A 153 17.18 -8.19 -2.32
N PHE A 154 17.57 -7.72 -3.51
CA PHE A 154 17.83 -8.54 -4.70
C PHE A 154 19.33 -8.65 -4.94
N TYR A 155 19.84 -9.88 -5.03
CA TYR A 155 21.27 -10.15 -5.21
C TYR A 155 21.54 -10.60 -6.64
N PHE A 156 22.25 -9.80 -7.41
CA PHE A 156 22.65 -10.08 -8.79
C PHE A 156 24.10 -10.55 -8.86
N ASP A 157 24.39 -11.48 -9.77
CA ASP A 157 25.78 -11.76 -10.14
C ASP A 157 26.35 -10.70 -11.11
N ASN A 158 27.61 -10.87 -11.50
CA ASN A 158 28.30 -9.95 -12.42
C ASN A 158 27.68 -9.93 -13.83
N ALA A 159 26.89 -10.94 -14.22
CA ALA A 159 26.14 -10.94 -15.49
C ALA A 159 24.79 -10.22 -15.36
N GLY A 160 24.40 -9.81 -14.14
CA GLY A 160 23.13 -9.16 -13.85
C GLY A 160 21.97 -10.14 -13.67
N VAL A 161 22.24 -11.43 -13.51
CA VAL A 161 21.21 -12.45 -13.23
C VAL A 161 20.89 -12.42 -11.74
N LEU A 162 19.61 -12.37 -11.39
CA LEU A 162 19.13 -12.49 -10.02
C LEU A 162 19.49 -13.88 -9.47
N ARG A 163 20.24 -13.93 -8.37
CA ARG A 163 20.70 -15.19 -7.75
C ARG A 163 19.95 -15.52 -6.47
N SER A 164 19.56 -14.52 -5.69
CA SER A 164 18.84 -14.73 -4.44
C SER A 164 18.12 -13.46 -4.02
N THR A 165 17.17 -13.61 -3.10
CA THR A 165 16.49 -12.51 -2.44
C THR A 165 16.59 -12.67 -0.93
N GLN A 166 16.55 -11.56 -0.20
CA GLN A 166 16.58 -11.57 1.26
C GLN A 166 15.73 -10.44 1.83
N LYS A 167 14.99 -10.75 2.90
CA LYS A 167 14.39 -9.73 3.75
C LYS A 167 15.31 -9.40 4.92
N SER A 168 15.39 -8.13 5.27
CA SER A 168 16.03 -7.68 6.51
C SER A 168 15.18 -6.60 7.16
N PRO A 169 15.30 -6.38 8.49
CA PRO A 169 14.76 -5.18 9.11
C PRO A 169 15.27 -3.91 8.41
N ASP A 170 14.46 -2.85 8.43
CA ASP A 170 14.92 -1.54 7.99
C ASP A 170 15.73 -0.84 9.10
N PRO A 171 17.04 -0.56 8.90
CA PRO A 171 17.87 0.15 9.87
C PRO A 171 17.36 1.54 10.27
N LEU A 172 16.64 2.24 9.38
CA LEU A 172 16.06 3.56 9.70
C LEU A 172 14.97 3.46 10.77
N HIS A 173 14.26 2.33 10.82
CA HIS A 173 13.20 2.09 11.77
C HIS A 173 13.72 1.42 13.04
N GLU A 174 14.75 0.56 12.96
CA GLU A 174 15.39 -0.03 14.14
C GLU A 174 16.09 1.01 15.04
N GLN A 175 16.73 2.04 14.48
CA GLN A 175 17.39 3.07 15.29
C GLN A 175 16.43 3.86 16.17
N ASN A 176 15.18 4.04 15.73
CA ASN A 176 14.18 4.80 16.47
C ASN A 176 13.62 4.02 17.67
N ASP A 177 13.49 2.70 17.56
CA ASP A 177 12.99 1.86 18.66
C ASP A 177 14.04 1.70 19.79
N ASN A 178 15.33 1.67 19.44
CA ASN A 178 16.42 1.60 20.43
C ASN A 178 16.62 2.88 21.24
N ASN A 179 15.98 3.99 20.86
CA ASN A 179 16.08 5.28 21.54
C ASN A 179 14.83 5.63 22.37
N ARG A 180 13.91 4.67 22.60
CA ARG A 180 12.79 4.85 23.53
C ARG A 180 13.28 4.66 24.99
N PRO A 181 13.10 5.65 25.88
CA PRO A 181 13.33 5.43 27.30
C PRO A 181 12.33 4.40 27.84
N LEU A 182 12.82 3.48 28.68
CA LEU A 182 12.06 2.44 29.38
C LEU A 182 10.97 3.03 30.31
#